data_AF-A0A2N2T087-F1
#
_entry.id   AF-A0A2N2T087-F1
#
_cell.length_a   1.000
_cell.length_b   1.000
_cell.length_c   1.000
_cell.angle_alpha   90.00
_cell.angle_beta   90.00
_cell.angle_gamma   90.00
#
_symmetry.space_group_name_H-M   'P 1'
#
loop_
_entity.id
_entity.type
_entity.pdbx_description
1 polymer ?
#
loop_
_entity_poly.entity_id
_entity_poly.type
_entity_poly.pdbx_seq_one_letter_code
_entity_poly.pdbx_strand_id
1 'polypeptide(L)'
;MLRGTAAAISLAFAGGAAAFQVELDNPDIKMRWDNTVRYTVGVRAEGQDQRLMRNYIYDEGDSKFKRGEIVTNRVDLLSEFDVSYKGKFGARVSGAAWYDAAYDDHAVTSPAGMSTAYYGNSYNNQVKKYVNGPAAEFLDAFVWTNLELGKIPLNLKIGQQTNVWGEGLLLGAHAVSYSQAPVDGVKAATNPGVETKEVFLPIGQIHASAQVTDSVTLVGQYFYDWKPMRVPHAGTYLMGADTAPSSDKLAFPVPGFYADIVAAKEPPKSGNWGVGARWNLEEIESTFGAYYRQFDDYAPELAVQLMGFTRPAPFSALPTQARFLYAQNVEQYSLTFSRVIGGGG
;
A
#
# COMPACT_ATOMS: atom_id res chain seq x y z
N MET A 1 22.54 22.45 3.64
CA MET A 1 21.23 22.29 4.31
C MET A 1 20.20 21.92 3.23
N LEU A 2 19.77 20.65 3.19
CA LEU A 2 18.70 20.21 2.30
C LEU A 2 17.37 20.84 2.75
N ARG A 3 16.88 21.82 1.99
CA ARG A 3 15.46 22.22 2.01
C ARG A 3 14.93 21.87 0.65
N GLY A 4 14.30 20.71 0.51
CA GLY A 4 13.77 20.19 -0.75
C GLY A 4 12.58 19.31 -0.42
N THR A 5 11.58 19.91 0.21
CA THR A 5 10.31 19.28 0.54
C THR A 5 9.29 19.91 -0.38
N ALA A 6 8.75 19.14 -1.34
CA ALA A 6 7.57 19.56 -2.08
C ALA A 6 6.45 19.84 -1.07
N ALA A 7 6.13 21.13 -0.86
CA ALA A 7 5.12 21.56 0.09
C ALA A 7 3.81 21.85 -0.67
N ALA A 8 2.81 21.01 -0.42
CA ALA A 8 1.42 21.31 -0.77
C ALA A 8 0.65 21.66 0.49
N ILE A 9 -0.27 22.62 0.37
CA ILE A 9 -1.30 22.83 1.38
C ILE A 9 -2.52 22.08 0.89
N SER A 10 -2.97 21.11 1.67
CA SER A 10 -4.16 20.30 1.38
C SER A 10 -5.23 20.54 2.44
N LEU A 11 -6.45 20.71 1.97
CA LEU A 11 -7.66 20.75 2.79
C LEU A 11 -8.48 19.51 2.42
N ALA A 12 -8.63 18.60 3.37
CA ALA A 12 -9.52 17.46 3.24
C ALA A 12 -10.86 17.80 3.90
N PHE A 13 -11.94 17.78 3.12
CA PHE A 13 -13.30 17.77 3.64
C PHE A 13 -13.78 16.32 3.64
N ALA A 14 -13.89 15.72 4.83
CA ALA A 14 -14.65 14.50 4.98
C ALA A 14 -16.14 14.87 4.99
N GLY A 15 -16.86 14.52 3.92
CA GLY A 15 -18.32 14.52 3.95
C GLY A 15 -18.77 13.46 4.96
N GLY A 16 -19.84 13.75 5.72
CA GLY A 16 -20.23 12.93 6.87
C GLY A 16 -20.24 11.43 6.58
N ALA A 17 -19.64 10.64 7.49
CA ALA A 17 -19.78 9.20 7.48
C ALA A 17 -21.27 8.86 7.64
N ALA A 18 -21.91 8.39 6.58
CA ALA A 18 -23.27 7.90 6.62
C ALA A 18 -23.19 6.41 6.96
N ALA A 19 -23.21 6.11 8.25
CA ALA A 19 -23.31 4.76 8.76
C ALA A 19 -24.79 4.40 8.89
N PHE A 20 -25.25 3.39 8.14
CA PHE A 20 -26.60 2.86 8.28
C PHE A 20 -26.51 1.47 8.90
N GLN A 21 -27.01 1.34 10.13
CA GLN A 21 -27.29 0.03 10.71
C GLN A 21 -28.61 -0.45 10.12
N VAL A 22 -28.60 -1.60 9.45
CA VAL A 22 -29.84 -2.19 8.93
C VAL A 22 -30.45 -2.99 10.06
N GLU A 23 -31.51 -2.45 10.65
CA GLU A 23 -32.31 -3.17 11.65
C GLU A 23 -33.11 -4.26 10.94
N LEU A 24 -32.91 -5.51 11.35
CA LEU A 24 -33.67 -6.67 10.90
C LEU A 24 -34.54 -7.18 12.03
N ASP A 25 -35.69 -7.77 11.70
CA ASP A 25 -36.58 -8.41 12.67
C ASP A 25 -35.92 -9.58 13.41
N ASN A 26 -34.86 -10.16 12.83
CA ASN A 26 -34.09 -11.22 13.45
C ASN A 26 -32.92 -10.65 14.29
N PRO A 27 -32.98 -10.71 15.63
CA PRO A 27 -31.94 -10.15 16.50
C PRO A 27 -30.60 -10.92 16.41
N ASP A 28 -30.60 -12.12 15.84
CA ASP A 28 -29.39 -12.91 15.63
C ASP A 28 -28.55 -12.40 14.46
N ILE A 29 -29.10 -11.56 13.59
CA ILE A 29 -28.39 -11.01 12.42
C ILE A 29 -28.10 -9.53 12.66
N LYS A 30 -26.83 -9.17 12.62
CA LYS A 30 -26.36 -7.78 12.65
C LYS A 30 -25.77 -7.44 11.29
N MET A 31 -26.26 -6.39 10.66
CA MET A 31 -25.78 -5.88 9.39
C MET A 31 -25.40 -4.42 9.52
N ARG A 32 -24.24 -4.06 8.98
CA ARG A 32 -23.76 -2.69 8.93
C ARG A 32 -23.30 -2.38 7.51
N TRP A 33 -23.74 -1.23 7.01
CA TRP A 33 -23.26 -0.69 5.75
C TRP A 33 -22.80 0.75 5.97
N ASP A 34 -21.48 0.93 5.92
CA ASP A 34 -20.82 2.21 6.13
C ASP A 34 -20.34 2.75 4.79
N ASN A 35 -20.62 4.03 4.53
CA ASN A 35 -20.12 4.73 3.36
C ASN A 35 -19.40 6.01 3.79
N THR A 36 -18.16 6.16 3.34
CA THR A 36 -17.32 7.34 3.59
C THR A 36 -17.03 8.02 2.26
N VAL A 37 -17.44 9.27 2.13
CA VAL A 37 -17.15 10.11 0.96
C VAL A 37 -16.15 11.18 1.37
N ARG A 38 -15.02 11.23 0.67
CA ARG A 38 -13.97 12.21 0.91
C ARG A 38 -13.79 13.09 -0.32
N TYR A 39 -13.67 14.39 -0.08
CA TYR A 39 -13.22 15.34 -1.09
C TYR A 39 -11.92 16.01 -0.62
N THR A 40 -10.90 15.92 -1.46
CA THR A 40 -9.55 16.40 -1.16
C THR A 40 -9.14 17.41 -2.24
N VAL A 41 -8.78 18.61 -1.80
CA VAL A 41 -8.18 19.62 -2.68
C VAL A 41 -6.82 20.04 -2.15
N GLY A 42 -5.83 20.10 -3.03
CA GLY A 42 -4.47 20.50 -2.69
C GLY A 42 -3.89 21.45 -3.71
N VAL A 43 -3.19 22.47 -3.23
CA VAL A 43 -2.55 23.51 -4.06
C VAL A 43 -1.06 23.52 -3.80
N ARG A 44 -0.27 23.61 -4.88
CA ARG A 44 1.19 23.74 -4.79
C ARG A 44 1.58 25.09 -4.20
N ALA A 45 2.20 25.10 -3.02
CA ALA A 45 2.55 26.34 -2.32
C ALA A 45 3.86 26.97 -2.85
N GLU A 46 4.84 26.13 -3.18
CA GLU A 46 6.18 26.55 -3.60
C GLU A 46 6.35 26.54 -5.13
N GLY A 47 7.35 27.29 -5.63
CA GLY A 47 7.77 27.19 -7.03
C GLY A 47 8.45 25.86 -7.36
N GLN A 48 8.72 25.64 -8.65
CA GLN A 48 9.55 24.53 -9.13
C GLN A 48 10.99 24.69 -8.63
N ASP A 49 11.55 23.62 -8.05
CA ASP A 49 12.91 23.61 -7.53
C ASP A 49 13.89 23.39 -8.69
N GLN A 50 14.69 24.41 -8.97
CA GLN A 50 15.65 24.39 -10.08
C GLN A 50 16.71 23.28 -9.97
N ARG A 51 16.92 22.69 -8.78
CA ARG A 51 17.80 21.53 -8.61
C ARG A 51 17.16 20.25 -9.09
N LEU A 52 15.85 20.10 -8.88
CA LEU A 52 15.07 18.95 -9.37
C LEU A 52 14.85 19.07 -10.88
N MET A 53 14.46 20.25 -11.35
CA MET A 53 14.25 20.55 -12.77
C MET A 53 15.48 20.33 -13.67
N ARG A 54 16.69 20.25 -13.10
CA ARG A 54 17.95 19.98 -13.81
C ARG A 54 18.47 18.56 -13.60
N ASN A 55 17.73 17.71 -12.88
CA ASN A 55 18.10 16.35 -12.59
C ASN A 55 17.11 15.39 -13.24
N TYR A 56 17.56 14.65 -14.25
CA TYR A 56 16.73 13.74 -15.05
C TYR A 56 16.06 12.59 -14.27
N ILE A 57 16.41 12.41 -12.99
CA ILE A 57 15.81 11.40 -12.12
C ILE A 57 14.63 11.98 -11.34
N TYR A 58 14.47 13.32 -11.29
CA TYR A 58 13.55 13.99 -10.38
C TYR A 58 12.78 15.15 -11.02
N ASP A 59 12.97 15.42 -12.31
CA ASP A 59 12.48 16.61 -12.97
C ASP A 59 11.02 16.50 -13.39
N GLU A 60 10.52 15.30 -13.74
CA GLU A 60 9.17 15.16 -14.31
C GLU A 60 8.10 15.54 -13.28
N GLY A 61 8.18 14.98 -12.07
CA GLY A 61 7.20 15.25 -11.00
C GLY A 61 7.19 16.71 -10.56
N ASP A 62 8.37 17.34 -10.44
CA ASP A 62 8.47 18.76 -10.10
C ASP A 62 7.97 19.66 -11.24
N SER A 63 8.15 19.23 -12.50
CA SER A 63 7.68 19.97 -13.67
C SER A 63 6.16 19.96 -13.85
N LYS A 64 5.46 18.98 -13.26
CA LYS A 64 4.04 18.69 -13.55
C LYS A 64 3.09 19.84 -13.22
N PHE A 65 3.29 20.52 -12.10
CA PHE A 65 2.43 21.62 -11.64
C PHE A 65 3.24 22.86 -11.30
N LYS A 66 2.70 24.05 -11.56
CA LYS A 66 3.30 25.33 -11.15
C LYS A 66 2.79 25.79 -9.79
N ARG A 67 3.47 26.76 -9.21
CA ARG A 67 3.02 27.41 -7.97
C ARG A 67 1.58 27.93 -8.12
N GLY A 68 0.72 27.59 -7.17
CA GLY A 68 -0.68 27.99 -7.16
C GLY A 68 -1.61 27.08 -7.99
N GLU A 69 -1.07 26.09 -8.71
CA GLU A 69 -1.90 25.10 -9.40
C GLU A 69 -2.41 24.02 -8.45
N ILE A 70 -3.55 23.43 -8.81
CA ILE A 70 -4.20 22.35 -8.07
C ILE A 70 -3.48 21.05 -8.37
N VAL A 71 -2.86 20.44 -7.35
CA VAL A 71 -2.08 19.19 -7.47
C VAL A 71 -2.91 17.94 -7.14
N THR A 72 -4.07 18.15 -6.52
CA THR A 72 -5.10 17.13 -6.31
C THR A 72 -6.47 17.81 -6.21
N ASN A 73 -7.45 17.26 -6.92
CA ASN A 73 -8.86 17.64 -6.93
C ASN A 73 -9.68 16.36 -6.95
N ARG A 74 -9.68 15.68 -5.81
CA ARG A 74 -9.99 14.26 -5.72
C ARG A 74 -11.27 14.01 -4.94
N VAL A 75 -12.09 13.10 -5.46
CA VAL A 75 -13.20 12.47 -4.74
C VAL A 75 -12.86 11.01 -4.51
N ASP A 76 -13.03 10.54 -3.28
CA ASP A 76 -12.95 9.13 -2.92
C ASP A 76 -14.27 8.66 -2.29
N LEU A 77 -14.61 7.41 -2.54
CA LEU A 77 -15.69 6.68 -1.89
C LEU A 77 -15.12 5.38 -1.31
N LEU A 78 -15.33 5.15 -0.02
CA LEU A 78 -15.13 3.88 0.63
C LEU A 78 -16.48 3.32 1.06
N SER A 79 -16.80 2.09 0.65
CA SER A 79 -18.03 1.39 1.02
C SER A 79 -17.68 0.08 1.72
N GLU A 80 -18.28 -0.15 2.88
CA GLU A 80 -17.99 -1.30 3.74
C GLU A 80 -19.28 -1.96 4.19
N PHE A 81 -19.41 -3.24 3.89
CA PHE A 81 -20.54 -4.07 4.28
C PHE A 81 -20.06 -5.19 5.20
N ASP A 82 -20.62 -5.24 6.41
CA ASP A 82 -20.38 -6.28 7.39
C ASP A 82 -21.70 -6.98 7.74
N VAL A 83 -21.67 -8.32 7.81
CA VAL A 83 -22.77 -9.13 8.33
C VAL A 83 -22.25 -10.10 9.39
N SER A 84 -22.99 -10.23 10.48
CA SER A 84 -22.72 -11.19 11.55
C SER A 84 -23.99 -11.94 11.95
N TYR A 85 -23.87 -13.25 12.08
CA TYR A 85 -24.89 -14.13 12.63
C TYR A 85 -24.43 -14.67 13.98
N LYS A 86 -25.20 -14.35 15.04
CA LYS A 86 -24.99 -14.76 16.44
C LYS A 86 -23.62 -14.43 17.03
N GLY A 87 -22.85 -13.53 16.38
CA GLY A 87 -21.44 -13.31 16.73
C GLY A 87 -20.52 -14.52 16.47
N LYS A 88 -21.02 -15.57 15.81
CA LYS A 88 -20.28 -16.83 15.54
C LYS A 88 -19.83 -16.97 14.09
N PHE A 89 -20.57 -16.37 13.16
CA PHE A 89 -20.26 -16.39 11.75
C PHE A 89 -20.43 -14.98 11.18
N GLY A 90 -19.67 -14.64 10.17
CA GLY A 90 -19.89 -13.40 9.46
C GLY A 90 -19.09 -13.30 8.17
N ALA A 91 -19.36 -12.21 7.47
CA ALA A 91 -18.68 -11.85 6.23
C ALA A 91 -18.47 -10.35 6.18
N ARG A 92 -17.42 -9.94 5.47
CA ARG A 92 -17.10 -8.55 5.21
C ARG A 92 -16.73 -8.39 3.74
N VAL A 93 -17.31 -7.39 3.11
CA VAL A 93 -16.93 -6.92 1.78
C VAL A 93 -16.72 -5.43 1.84
N SER A 94 -15.62 -4.93 1.30
CA SER A 94 -15.38 -3.49 1.17
C SER A 94 -14.80 -3.16 -0.20
N GLY A 95 -14.99 -1.91 -0.62
CA GLY A 95 -14.50 -1.42 -1.90
C GLY A 95 -14.23 0.08 -1.85
N ALA A 96 -13.27 0.51 -2.67
CA ALA A 96 -12.89 1.90 -2.83
C ALA A 96 -13.09 2.33 -4.28
N ALA A 97 -13.53 3.57 -4.49
CA ALA A 97 -13.61 4.22 -5.79
C ALA A 97 -13.06 5.64 -5.71
N TRP A 98 -12.49 6.14 -6.81
CA TRP A 98 -11.86 7.45 -6.83
C TRP A 98 -11.80 8.09 -8.21
N TYR A 99 -11.66 9.41 -8.22
CA TYR A 99 -11.35 10.24 -9.38
C TYR A 99 -10.62 11.51 -8.92
N ASP A 100 -9.54 11.89 -9.60
CA ASP A 100 -8.77 13.10 -9.37
C ASP A 100 -8.61 13.90 -10.67
N ALA A 101 -9.36 15.00 -10.75
CA ALA A 101 -9.38 15.87 -11.92
C ALA A 101 -8.08 16.66 -12.14
N ALA A 102 -7.18 16.73 -11.15
CA ALA A 102 -5.87 17.38 -11.33
C ALA A 102 -4.97 16.64 -12.33
N TYR A 103 -5.30 15.38 -12.65
CA TYR A 103 -4.54 14.52 -13.57
C TYR A 103 -5.26 14.24 -14.90
N ASP A 104 -6.27 15.04 -15.29
CA ASP A 104 -6.92 14.91 -16.60
C ASP A 104 -5.96 15.23 -17.76
N ASP A 105 -5.01 16.15 -17.52
CA ASP A 105 -3.87 16.33 -18.42
C ASP A 105 -2.85 15.22 -18.18
N HIS A 106 -2.67 14.38 -19.20
CA HIS A 106 -1.78 13.25 -19.16
C HIS A 106 -0.38 13.54 -19.69
N ALA A 107 -0.09 14.77 -20.14
CA ALA A 107 1.22 15.13 -20.65
C ALA A 107 2.29 15.02 -19.54
N VAL A 108 3.46 14.52 -19.95
CA VAL A 108 4.66 14.37 -19.12
C VAL A 108 5.82 15.04 -19.83
N THR A 109 6.63 15.79 -19.09
CA THR A 109 7.79 16.50 -19.63
C THR A 109 9.03 16.17 -18.83
N SER A 110 10.20 16.09 -19.48
CA SER A 110 11.51 16.01 -18.84
C SER A 110 12.32 17.29 -19.16
N PRO A 111 12.21 18.34 -18.32
CA PRO A 111 12.98 19.58 -18.47
C PRO A 111 14.50 19.40 -18.42
N ALA A 112 15.00 18.34 -17.78
CA ALA A 112 16.42 18.00 -17.73
C ALA A 112 16.95 17.47 -19.07
N GLY A 113 16.07 17.20 -20.05
CA GLY A 113 16.44 16.90 -21.44
C GLY A 113 16.70 15.43 -21.72
N MET A 114 16.24 14.52 -20.86
CA MET A 114 16.31 13.07 -21.08
C MET A 114 14.96 12.50 -21.54
N SER A 115 14.93 11.20 -21.80
CA SER A 115 13.68 10.49 -22.10
C SER A 115 12.74 10.57 -20.90
N THR A 116 11.45 10.81 -21.14
CA THR A 116 10.44 10.68 -20.09
C THR A 116 10.27 9.22 -19.65
N ALA A 117 9.69 8.99 -18.48
CA ALA A 117 9.32 7.69 -17.95
C ALA A 117 8.24 6.95 -18.77
N TYR A 118 7.64 7.60 -19.78
CA TYR A 118 6.47 7.11 -20.50
C TYR A 118 6.63 7.12 -22.03
N TYR A 119 5.96 6.21 -22.72
CA TYR A 119 5.86 6.28 -24.17
C TYR A 119 5.03 7.51 -24.60
N GLY A 120 5.44 8.15 -25.70
CA GLY A 120 4.72 9.31 -26.25
C GLY A 120 4.64 10.53 -25.33
N ASN A 121 5.44 10.60 -24.25
CA ASN A 121 5.40 11.69 -23.27
C ASN A 121 4.00 11.87 -22.64
N SER A 122 3.30 10.76 -22.42
CA SER A 122 1.97 10.74 -21.82
C SER A 122 1.87 9.61 -20.79
N TYR A 123 1.26 9.89 -19.65
CA TYR A 123 0.99 8.89 -18.62
C TYR A 123 0.27 7.63 -19.18
N ASN A 124 0.73 6.47 -18.73
CA ASN A 124 0.19 5.17 -19.13
C ASN A 124 -1.09 4.79 -18.34
N ASN A 125 -1.61 3.59 -18.61
CA ASN A 125 -2.85 3.10 -18.00
C ASN A 125 -2.76 2.91 -16.48
N GLN A 126 -1.57 2.76 -15.90
CA GLN A 126 -1.42 2.63 -14.45
C GLN A 126 -1.73 3.96 -13.76
N VAL A 127 -1.15 5.06 -14.25
CA VAL A 127 -1.43 6.41 -13.73
C VAL A 127 -2.89 6.81 -14.00
N LYS A 128 -3.40 6.52 -15.20
CA LYS A 128 -4.82 6.74 -15.54
C LYS A 128 -5.75 6.06 -14.55
N LYS A 129 -5.45 4.83 -14.14
CA LYS A 129 -6.29 4.08 -13.21
C LYS A 129 -6.10 4.51 -11.76
N TYR A 130 -4.88 4.55 -11.25
CA TYR A 130 -4.61 4.68 -9.82
C TYR A 130 -4.41 6.12 -9.35
N VAL A 131 -4.18 7.07 -10.27
CA VAL A 131 -4.02 8.50 -9.95
C VAL A 131 -5.22 9.30 -10.48
N ASN A 132 -5.48 9.30 -11.79
CA ASN A 132 -6.56 10.10 -12.39
C ASN A 132 -7.96 9.52 -12.15
N GLY A 133 -8.20 8.24 -12.41
CA GLY A 133 -9.54 7.66 -12.40
C GLY A 133 -10.44 8.17 -13.55
N PRO A 134 -11.77 7.92 -13.50
CA PRO A 134 -12.48 7.22 -12.45
C PRO A 134 -12.09 5.73 -12.41
N ALA A 135 -11.85 5.21 -11.21
CA ALA A 135 -11.55 3.81 -11.00
C ALA A 135 -12.16 3.31 -9.69
N ALA A 136 -12.30 1.99 -9.57
CA ALA A 136 -12.78 1.33 -8.37
C ALA A 136 -12.14 -0.05 -8.20
N GLU A 137 -12.09 -0.54 -6.97
CA GLU A 137 -11.61 -1.88 -6.63
C GLU A 137 -12.22 -2.41 -5.33
N PHE A 138 -12.26 -3.74 -5.21
CA PHE A 138 -12.55 -4.39 -3.93
C PHE A 138 -11.32 -4.39 -3.02
N LEU A 139 -11.55 -4.10 -1.75
CA LEU A 139 -10.55 -4.16 -0.68
C LEU A 139 -10.74 -5.47 0.10
N ASP A 140 -11.61 -5.54 1.10
CA ASP A 140 -11.88 -6.78 1.83
C ASP A 140 -12.93 -7.62 1.11
N ALA A 141 -12.77 -8.94 1.15
CA ALA A 141 -13.78 -9.92 0.76
C ALA A 141 -13.48 -11.24 1.48
N PHE A 142 -13.99 -11.40 2.70
CA PHE A 142 -13.71 -12.57 3.53
C PHE A 142 -14.88 -13.00 4.39
N VAL A 143 -14.82 -14.25 4.83
CA VAL A 143 -15.71 -14.81 5.85
C VAL A 143 -14.92 -15.13 7.11
N TRP A 144 -15.61 -15.14 8.24
CA TRP A 144 -15.01 -15.45 9.53
C TRP A 144 -15.94 -16.28 10.40
N THR A 145 -15.35 -17.02 11.33
CA THR A 145 -16.07 -17.76 12.36
C THR A 145 -15.35 -17.76 13.70
N ASN A 146 -16.14 -17.76 14.77
CA ASN A 146 -15.70 -17.99 16.14
C ASN A 146 -16.23 -19.36 16.59
N LEU A 147 -15.31 -20.28 16.84
CA LEU A 147 -15.59 -21.66 17.23
C LEU A 147 -15.03 -21.92 18.63
N GLU A 148 -15.59 -22.92 19.31
CA GLU A 148 -15.07 -23.42 20.58
C GLU A 148 -14.54 -24.85 20.36
N LEU A 149 -13.23 -25.03 20.45
CA LEU A 149 -12.58 -26.34 20.44
C LEU A 149 -12.43 -26.81 21.89
N GLY A 150 -13.49 -27.41 22.43
CA GLY A 150 -13.56 -27.70 23.86
C GLY A 150 -13.62 -26.40 24.66
N LYS A 151 -12.55 -26.09 25.40
CA LYS A 151 -12.42 -24.82 26.16
C LYS A 151 -11.59 -23.76 25.44
N ILE A 152 -11.12 -24.04 24.22
CA ILE A 152 -10.22 -23.16 23.46
C ILE A 152 -11.06 -22.35 22.46
N PRO A 153 -11.22 -21.03 22.64
CA PRO A 153 -11.81 -20.16 21.64
C PRO A 153 -10.89 -20.09 20.41
N LEU A 154 -11.44 -20.32 19.23
CA LEU A 154 -10.77 -20.26 17.93
C LEU A 154 -11.47 -19.24 17.03
N ASN A 155 -10.75 -18.24 16.56
CA ASN A 155 -11.15 -17.37 15.46
C ASN A 155 -10.49 -17.85 14.17
N LEU A 156 -11.29 -18.05 13.11
CA LEU A 156 -10.82 -18.40 11.78
C LEU A 156 -11.36 -17.38 10.77
N LYS A 157 -10.49 -16.86 9.90
CA LYS A 157 -10.86 -15.98 8.79
C LYS A 157 -10.28 -16.53 7.48
N ILE A 158 -11.07 -16.51 6.43
CA ILE A 158 -10.67 -16.99 5.10
C ILE A 158 -11.19 -16.02 4.05
N GLY A 159 -10.30 -15.56 3.17
CA GLY A 159 -10.64 -14.66 2.08
C GLY A 159 -9.60 -13.58 1.88
N GLN A 160 -9.98 -12.57 1.09
CA GLN A 160 -9.17 -11.38 0.87
C GLN A 160 -9.31 -10.44 2.08
N GLN A 161 -8.25 -10.33 2.87
CA GLN A 161 -8.24 -9.56 4.13
C GLN A 161 -6.83 -9.03 4.42
N THR A 162 -6.74 -8.04 5.31
CA THR A 162 -5.47 -7.59 5.90
C THR A 162 -5.43 -8.00 7.37
N ASN A 163 -4.35 -8.66 7.77
CA ASN A 163 -4.15 -9.01 9.18
C ASN A 163 -2.66 -8.90 9.52
N VAL A 164 -2.35 -8.08 10.53
CA VAL A 164 -0.99 -7.66 10.87
C VAL A 164 -0.71 -8.00 12.33
N TRP A 165 0.50 -8.49 12.60
CA TRP A 165 1.00 -8.85 13.92
C TRP A 165 1.99 -7.80 14.43
N GLY A 166 1.99 -7.62 15.75
CA GLY A 166 2.84 -6.67 16.46
C GLY A 166 2.10 -5.40 16.86
N GLU A 167 2.74 -4.59 17.70
CA GLU A 167 2.15 -3.36 18.28
C GLU A 167 2.70 -2.07 17.65
N GLY A 168 3.70 -2.18 16.76
CA GLY A 168 4.32 -1.04 16.09
C GLY A 168 3.80 -0.84 14.67
N LEU A 169 2.76 -0.02 14.49
CA LEU A 169 2.28 0.39 13.15
C LEU A 169 3.11 1.53 12.54
N LEU A 170 3.85 2.28 13.36
CA LEU A 170 4.47 3.55 12.97
C LEU A 170 5.78 3.40 12.17
N LEU A 171 6.44 2.23 12.22
CA LEU A 171 7.70 1.96 11.50
C LEU A 171 7.70 0.55 10.89
N GLY A 172 6.86 0.34 9.86
CA GLY A 172 6.64 -0.98 9.25
C GLY A 172 7.89 -1.66 8.69
N ALA A 173 8.90 -0.90 8.25
CA ALA A 173 10.12 -1.43 7.61
C ALA A 173 10.99 -2.32 8.52
N HIS A 174 10.86 -2.18 9.85
CA HIS A 174 11.64 -2.93 10.84
C HIS A 174 10.78 -3.55 11.94
N ALA A 175 9.47 -3.61 11.72
CA ALA A 175 8.52 -4.15 12.67
C ALA A 175 8.22 -5.64 12.40
N VAL A 176 7.59 -6.29 13.37
CA VAL A 176 7.00 -7.64 13.18
C VAL A 176 5.99 -7.66 12.04
N SER A 177 5.41 -6.51 11.72
CA SER A 177 4.46 -6.32 10.62
C SER A 177 5.09 -6.22 9.24
N TYR A 178 6.43 -6.25 9.13
CA TYR A 178 7.12 -6.10 7.85
C TYR A 178 6.59 -7.11 6.82
N SER A 179 6.32 -6.66 5.60
CA SER A 179 5.80 -7.49 4.49
C SER A 179 4.64 -8.45 4.89
N GLN A 180 3.75 -8.01 5.77
CA GLN A 180 2.59 -8.82 6.19
C GLN A 180 1.32 -8.51 5.39
N ALA A 181 1.27 -7.33 4.78
CA ALA A 181 0.31 -6.96 3.77
C ALA A 181 0.98 -5.96 2.80
N PRO A 182 0.67 -6.02 1.50
CA PRO A 182 1.06 -4.96 0.57
C PRO A 182 0.36 -3.66 0.95
N VAL A 183 1.00 -2.53 0.64
CA VAL A 183 0.47 -1.19 0.91
C VAL A 183 0.22 -0.44 -0.39
N ASP A 184 -0.77 0.45 -0.36
CA ASP A 184 -1.06 1.42 -1.41
C ASP A 184 -0.31 2.72 -1.09
N GLY A 185 0.95 2.80 -1.53
CA GLY A 185 1.78 3.98 -1.38
C GLY A 185 1.29 5.17 -2.21
N VAL A 186 0.55 4.94 -3.31
CA VAL A 186 -0.07 6.01 -4.09
C VAL A 186 -1.10 6.71 -3.21
N LYS A 187 -2.02 5.96 -2.61
CA LYS A 187 -3.07 6.50 -1.75
C LYS A 187 -2.50 7.11 -0.46
N ALA A 188 -1.50 6.46 0.15
CA ALA A 188 -0.82 6.95 1.35
C ALA A 188 -0.13 8.31 1.12
N ALA A 189 0.44 8.53 -0.07
CA ALA A 189 1.09 9.79 -0.41
C ALA A 189 0.08 10.87 -0.79
N THR A 190 -0.95 10.53 -1.58
CA THR A 190 -1.80 11.50 -2.28
C THR A 190 -3.08 11.89 -1.55
N ASN A 191 -3.51 11.13 -0.53
CA ASN A 191 -4.79 11.35 0.13
C ASN A 191 -4.63 11.66 1.63
N PRO A 192 -4.48 12.94 2.01
CA PRO A 192 -4.50 13.36 3.41
C PRO A 192 -5.78 12.91 4.13
N GLY A 193 -5.63 12.34 5.32
CA GLY A 193 -6.77 11.83 6.10
C GLY A 193 -7.30 10.47 5.64
N VAL A 194 -6.56 9.77 4.76
CA VAL A 194 -6.83 8.37 4.43
C VAL A 194 -6.77 7.48 5.66
N GLU A 195 -7.73 6.57 5.78
CA GLU A 195 -7.70 5.60 6.87
C GLU A 195 -6.66 4.51 6.61
N THR A 196 -6.02 4.02 7.67
CA THR A 196 -5.03 2.93 7.57
C THR A 196 -5.57 1.71 6.83
N LYS A 197 -6.86 1.40 6.99
CA LYS A 197 -7.54 0.29 6.30
C LYS A 197 -7.65 0.47 4.78
N GLU A 198 -7.61 1.71 4.28
CA GLU A 198 -7.60 2.01 2.84
C GLU A 198 -6.19 1.96 2.23
N VAL A 199 -5.16 2.08 3.08
CA VAL A 199 -3.74 2.04 2.69
C VAL A 199 -3.23 0.60 2.62
N PHE A 200 -3.72 -0.31 3.46
CA PHE A 200 -3.40 -1.71 3.28
C PHE A 200 -4.17 -2.29 2.09
N LEU A 201 -3.49 -3.10 1.27
CA LEU A 201 -4.08 -3.81 0.14
C LEU A 201 -4.38 -5.26 0.55
N PRO A 202 -5.65 -5.62 0.82
CA PRO A 202 -5.97 -6.95 1.31
C PRO A 202 -5.67 -8.03 0.25
N ILE A 203 -5.20 -9.19 0.69
CA ILE A 203 -4.86 -10.35 -0.15
C ILE A 203 -5.51 -11.62 0.38
N GLY A 204 -5.68 -12.61 -0.49
CA GLY A 204 -6.20 -13.93 -0.15
C GLY A 204 -5.34 -14.65 0.89
N GLN A 205 -5.92 -14.89 2.07
CA GLN A 205 -5.26 -15.60 3.16
C GLN A 205 -6.21 -16.35 4.07
N ILE A 206 -5.67 -17.35 4.76
CA ILE A 206 -6.25 -17.99 5.93
C ILE A 206 -5.54 -17.43 7.16
N HIS A 207 -6.30 -16.95 8.14
CA HIS A 207 -5.80 -16.53 9.43
C HIS A 207 -6.54 -17.28 10.54
N ALA A 208 -5.79 -17.83 11.49
CA ALA A 208 -6.33 -18.47 12.68
C ALA A 208 -5.71 -17.88 13.95
N SER A 209 -6.53 -17.71 14.99
CA SER A 209 -6.09 -17.32 16.32
C SER A 209 -6.81 -18.15 17.37
N ALA A 210 -6.05 -18.77 18.26
CA ALA A 210 -6.57 -19.64 19.31
C ALA A 210 -6.01 -19.23 20.68
N GLN A 211 -6.91 -18.94 21.63
CA GLN A 211 -6.52 -18.69 23.02
C GLN A 211 -6.43 -20.04 23.75
N VAL A 212 -5.21 -20.59 23.80
CA VAL A 212 -4.96 -21.96 24.28
C VAL A 212 -4.92 -22.06 25.81
N THR A 213 -4.63 -20.94 26.47
CA THR A 213 -4.79 -20.74 27.92
C THR A 213 -5.31 -19.33 28.16
N ASP A 214 -5.64 -18.98 29.40
CA ASP A 214 -6.12 -17.64 29.75
C ASP A 214 -5.12 -16.53 29.38
N SER A 215 -3.82 -16.85 29.33
CA SER A 215 -2.72 -15.91 29.06
C SER A 215 -1.97 -16.15 27.74
N VAL A 216 -2.18 -17.27 27.05
CA VAL A 216 -1.44 -17.64 25.83
C VAL A 216 -2.35 -17.72 24.62
N THR A 217 -2.01 -16.97 23.59
CA THR A 217 -2.67 -17.01 22.28
C THR A 217 -1.70 -17.47 21.21
N LEU A 218 -2.10 -18.47 20.43
CA LEU A 218 -1.40 -18.89 19.22
C LEU A 218 -2.04 -18.25 17.99
N VAL A 219 -1.23 -17.85 17.03
CA VAL A 219 -1.67 -17.30 15.74
C VAL A 219 -1.00 -18.02 14.59
N GLY A 220 -1.72 -18.15 13.48
CA GLY A 220 -1.22 -18.74 12.24
C GLY A 220 -1.77 -18.01 11.03
N GLN A 221 -0.93 -17.84 10.01
CA GLN A 221 -1.29 -17.26 8.72
C GLN A 221 -0.76 -18.11 7.58
N TYR A 222 -1.57 -18.26 6.54
CA TYR A 222 -1.16 -18.82 5.26
C TYR A 222 -1.76 -17.98 4.13
N PHE A 223 -0.92 -17.53 3.20
CA PHE A 223 -1.35 -16.72 2.07
C PHE A 223 -1.38 -17.57 0.80
N TYR A 224 -2.46 -17.41 0.04
CA TYR A 224 -2.66 -18.06 -1.26
C TYR A 224 -2.84 -17.03 -2.39
N ASP A 225 -2.61 -15.76 -2.09
CA ASP A 225 -2.48 -14.70 -3.08
C ASP A 225 -1.29 -13.81 -2.73
N TRP A 226 -0.76 -13.15 -3.75
CA TRP A 226 0.33 -12.20 -3.65
C TRP A 226 0.12 -11.09 -4.69
N LYS A 227 0.40 -9.85 -4.30
CA LYS A 227 0.44 -8.69 -5.20
C LYS A 227 1.49 -7.71 -4.69
N PRO A 228 2.19 -6.99 -5.58
CA PRO A 228 3.17 -6.02 -5.15
C PRO A 228 2.50 -4.86 -4.42
N MET A 229 3.24 -4.20 -3.52
CA MET A 229 2.83 -2.90 -3.03
C MET A 229 2.74 -1.91 -4.19
N ARG A 230 1.85 -0.92 -4.07
CA ARG A 230 1.82 0.19 -5.03
C ARG A 230 2.76 1.26 -4.55
N VAL A 231 3.63 1.71 -5.44
CA VAL A 231 4.46 2.90 -5.21
C VAL A 231 3.90 4.06 -6.01
N PRO A 232 4.09 5.31 -5.55
CA PRO A 232 3.77 6.49 -6.36
C PRO A 232 4.40 6.38 -7.76
N HIS A 233 3.65 6.83 -8.77
CA HIS A 233 4.04 6.68 -10.16
C HIS A 233 5.03 7.78 -10.58
N ALA A 234 6.01 7.44 -11.41
CA ALA A 234 6.99 8.41 -11.94
C ALA A 234 6.31 9.64 -12.56
N GLY A 235 6.94 10.81 -12.43
CA GLY A 235 6.41 12.05 -12.97
C GLY A 235 5.11 12.56 -12.32
N THR A 236 4.53 11.87 -11.34
CA THR A 236 3.42 12.43 -10.53
C THR A 236 3.96 13.33 -9.42
N TYR A 237 3.18 14.31 -8.99
CA TYR A 237 3.66 15.41 -8.15
C TYR A 237 4.28 14.98 -6.82
N LEU A 238 3.73 13.93 -6.19
CA LEU A 238 4.21 13.43 -4.90
C LEU A 238 5.16 12.25 -5.03
N MET A 239 5.50 11.83 -6.26
CA MET A 239 6.56 10.86 -6.48
C MET A 239 7.91 11.57 -6.50
N GLY A 240 8.82 11.09 -5.66
CA GLY A 240 10.14 11.67 -5.50
C GLY A 240 11.18 11.21 -6.52
N ALA A 241 10.87 10.29 -7.44
CA ALA A 241 11.78 9.83 -8.48
C ALA A 241 11.05 9.41 -9.77
N ASP A 242 11.64 9.67 -10.92
CA ASP A 242 11.08 9.40 -12.25
C ASP A 242 11.34 7.94 -12.70
N THR A 243 11.37 7.04 -11.72
CA THR A 243 11.48 5.61 -11.89
C THR A 243 10.56 4.90 -10.91
N ALA A 244 9.71 4.02 -11.44
CA ALA A 244 8.80 3.19 -10.68
C ALA A 244 8.57 1.87 -11.45
N PRO A 245 8.15 0.78 -10.78
CA PRO A 245 7.71 -0.45 -11.43
C PRO A 245 6.59 -0.28 -12.45
N SER A 246 5.87 0.85 -12.38
CA SER A 246 4.77 1.19 -13.25
C SER A 246 5.14 2.13 -14.41
N SER A 247 6.39 2.59 -14.49
CA SER A 247 6.88 3.37 -15.63
C SER A 247 7.05 2.49 -16.86
N ASP A 248 6.97 3.10 -18.06
CA ASP A 248 7.22 2.37 -19.31
C ASP A 248 8.73 2.29 -19.62
N LYS A 249 9.49 3.31 -19.19
CA LYS A 249 10.89 3.52 -19.53
C LYS A 249 11.72 3.80 -18.30
N LEU A 250 12.97 3.34 -18.34
CA LEU A 250 14.04 3.75 -17.43
C LEU A 250 15.01 4.66 -18.21
N ALA A 251 15.03 5.94 -17.85
CA ALA A 251 15.92 6.91 -18.47
C ALA A 251 17.38 6.76 -17.99
N PHE A 252 18.32 7.09 -18.86
CA PHE A 252 19.76 7.13 -18.58
C PHE A 252 20.30 8.52 -18.92
N PRO A 253 21.50 8.90 -18.43
CA PRO A 253 22.12 10.19 -18.75
C PRO A 253 22.70 10.22 -20.17
N VAL A 254 21.93 9.75 -21.15
CA VAL A 254 22.23 9.71 -22.58
C VAL A 254 20.97 10.20 -23.32
N PRO A 255 21.02 11.37 -23.96
CA PRO A 255 19.83 11.96 -24.59
C PRO A 255 19.16 11.01 -25.59
N GLY A 256 17.84 10.85 -25.43
CA GLY A 256 17.02 9.98 -26.27
C GLY A 256 17.19 8.47 -26.02
N PHE A 257 18.07 8.06 -25.11
CA PHE A 257 18.23 6.66 -24.73
C PHE A 257 17.34 6.32 -23.52
N TYR A 258 16.85 5.09 -23.49
CA TYR A 258 16.12 4.50 -22.38
C TYR A 258 16.17 2.96 -22.47
N ALA A 259 15.93 2.28 -21.35
CA ALA A 259 15.59 0.88 -21.33
C ALA A 259 14.07 0.73 -21.17
N ASP A 260 13.45 -0.22 -21.89
CA ASP A 260 12.05 -0.57 -21.67
C ASP A 260 11.90 -1.26 -20.32
N ILE A 261 10.99 -0.76 -19.48
CA ILE A 261 10.63 -1.46 -18.25
C ILE A 261 9.66 -2.59 -18.63
N VAL A 262 10.15 -3.82 -18.51
CA VAL A 262 9.38 -5.03 -18.79
C VAL A 262 8.78 -5.60 -17.50
N ALA A 263 7.92 -6.60 -17.64
CA ALA A 263 7.25 -7.25 -16.52
C ALA A 263 8.24 -7.63 -15.41
N ALA A 264 7.88 -7.26 -14.17
CA ALA A 264 8.67 -7.60 -12.99
C ALA A 264 8.75 -9.11 -12.80
N LYS A 265 9.81 -9.57 -12.14
CA LYS A 265 9.91 -10.97 -11.73
C LYS A 265 9.16 -11.15 -10.41
N GLU A 266 7.85 -11.34 -10.52
CA GLU A 266 6.97 -11.54 -9.37
C GLU A 266 7.20 -12.92 -8.73
N PRO A 267 7.06 -13.04 -7.39
CA PRO A 267 7.01 -14.31 -6.69
C PRO A 267 5.74 -15.13 -7.02
N PRO A 268 5.71 -16.42 -6.69
CA PRO A 268 4.47 -17.20 -6.72
C PRO A 268 3.40 -16.60 -5.80
N LYS A 269 2.12 -16.86 -6.12
CA LYS A 269 0.99 -16.39 -5.31
C LYS A 269 0.82 -17.12 -3.97
N SER A 270 1.53 -18.22 -3.75
CA SER A 270 1.38 -19.09 -2.60
C SER A 270 2.74 -19.48 -2.05
N GLY A 271 2.82 -19.77 -0.76
CA GLY A 271 4.07 -20.17 -0.11
C GLY A 271 4.45 -19.27 1.07
N ASN A 272 3.79 -18.12 1.20
CA ASN A 272 3.95 -17.24 2.35
C ASN A 272 3.12 -17.78 3.52
N TRP A 273 3.74 -17.87 4.70
CA TRP A 273 3.08 -18.33 5.92
C TRP A 273 3.79 -17.82 7.17
N GLY A 274 3.12 -17.98 8.31
CA GLY A 274 3.69 -17.65 9.59
C GLY A 274 2.96 -18.29 10.75
N VAL A 275 3.66 -18.37 11.87
CA VAL A 275 3.13 -18.77 13.16
C VAL A 275 3.66 -17.85 14.25
N GLY A 276 2.91 -17.73 15.33
CA GLY A 276 3.38 -17.00 16.50
C GLY A 276 2.61 -17.32 17.76
N ALA A 277 3.17 -16.87 18.87
CA ALA A 277 2.57 -16.93 20.18
C ALA A 277 2.62 -15.54 20.83
N ARG A 278 1.56 -15.18 21.55
CA ARG A 278 1.53 -14.08 22.50
C ARG A 278 1.30 -14.64 23.89
N TRP A 279 2.03 -14.12 24.86
CA TRP A 279 1.88 -14.41 26.27
C TRP A 279 1.68 -13.12 27.04
N ASN A 280 0.47 -12.95 27.59
CA ASN A 280 0.14 -11.85 28.48
C ASN A 280 0.49 -12.25 29.91
N LEU A 281 1.37 -11.50 30.56
CA LEU A 281 1.77 -11.71 31.94
C LEU A 281 1.23 -10.56 32.80
N GLU A 282 0.06 -10.80 33.39
CA GLU A 282 -0.71 -9.78 34.12
C GLU A 282 0.05 -9.26 35.34
N GLU A 283 0.83 -10.12 36.03
CA GLU A 283 1.58 -9.80 37.24
C GLU A 283 2.61 -8.67 37.03
N ILE A 284 3.03 -8.46 35.78
CA ILE A 284 3.95 -7.38 35.42
C ILE A 284 3.36 -6.46 34.33
N GLU A 285 2.07 -6.55 34.05
CA GLU A 285 1.36 -5.74 33.04
C GLU A 285 2.08 -5.72 31.68
N SER A 286 2.60 -6.88 31.27
CA SER A 286 3.46 -6.98 30.08
C SER A 286 2.97 -8.06 29.13
N THR A 287 3.22 -7.87 27.84
CA THR A 287 2.96 -8.86 26.80
C THR A 287 4.25 -9.20 26.09
N PHE A 288 4.50 -10.50 25.95
CA PHE A 288 5.60 -11.04 25.17
C PHE A 288 5.05 -11.68 23.90
N GLY A 289 5.79 -11.55 22.79
CA GLY A 289 5.43 -12.20 21.54
C GLY A 289 6.64 -12.88 20.91
N ALA A 290 6.41 -14.01 20.27
CA ALA A 290 7.40 -14.72 19.47
C ALA A 290 6.76 -15.13 18.14
N TYR A 291 7.43 -14.84 17.03
CA TYR A 291 6.90 -15.05 15.69
C TYR A 291 7.96 -15.63 14.77
N TYR A 292 7.53 -16.53 13.90
CA TYR A 292 8.30 -17.01 12.76
C TYR A 292 7.47 -16.87 11.49
N ARG A 293 8.07 -16.36 10.41
CA ARG A 293 7.43 -16.21 9.11
C ARG A 293 8.40 -16.53 7.99
N GLN A 294 7.84 -17.06 6.91
CA GLN A 294 8.49 -17.16 5.61
C GLN A 294 7.61 -16.43 4.60
N PHE A 295 8.15 -15.47 3.88
CA PHE A 295 7.39 -14.68 2.92
C PHE A 295 8.23 -14.21 1.72
N ASP A 296 7.54 -13.95 0.62
CA ASP A 296 8.04 -13.17 -0.50
C ASP A 296 7.64 -11.71 -0.32
N ASP A 297 8.61 -10.81 -0.46
CA ASP A 297 8.46 -9.39 -0.15
C ASP A 297 7.49 -8.70 -1.12
N TYR A 298 6.61 -7.85 -0.60
CA TYR A 298 5.72 -7.04 -1.44
C TYR A 298 6.41 -5.78 -1.97
N ALA A 299 7.52 -5.35 -1.37
CA ALA A 299 8.33 -4.23 -1.82
C ALA A 299 9.25 -4.69 -2.96
N PRO A 300 9.31 -3.96 -4.09
CA PRO A 300 10.36 -4.23 -5.06
C PRO A 300 11.72 -3.95 -4.41
N GLU A 301 12.71 -4.79 -4.69
CA GLU A 301 14.09 -4.54 -4.29
C GLU A 301 14.53 -3.18 -4.85
N LEU A 302 15.37 -2.46 -4.09
CA LEU A 302 15.87 -1.13 -4.47
C LEU A 302 16.70 -1.14 -5.78
N ALA A 303 17.06 -2.32 -6.29
CA ALA A 303 17.80 -2.50 -7.53
C ALA A 303 16.90 -3.00 -8.67
N VAL A 304 17.05 -2.37 -9.83
CA VAL A 304 16.42 -2.81 -11.08
C VAL A 304 17.37 -3.75 -11.80
N GLN A 305 16.87 -4.90 -12.28
CA GLN A 305 17.66 -5.80 -13.11
C GLN A 305 17.74 -5.25 -14.53
N LEU A 306 18.94 -4.90 -14.97
CA LEU A 306 19.22 -4.50 -16.34
C LEU A 306 19.43 -5.72 -17.24
N MET A 307 18.82 -5.70 -18.41
CA MET A 307 18.74 -6.83 -19.34
C MET A 307 18.83 -6.34 -20.79
N GLY A 308 19.19 -7.26 -21.70
CA GLY A 308 19.29 -7.00 -23.14
C GLY A 308 20.28 -5.89 -23.45
N PHE A 309 21.52 -6.20 -23.82
CA PHE A 309 22.53 -5.14 -24.00
C PHE A 309 22.77 -4.87 -25.48
N THR A 310 22.74 -3.59 -25.85
CA THR A 310 23.22 -3.09 -27.14
C THR A 310 24.56 -2.38 -26.96
N ARG A 311 25.33 -2.24 -28.04
CA ARG A 311 26.68 -1.65 -28.01
C ARG A 311 26.83 -0.52 -29.05
N PRO A 312 26.01 0.54 -28.97
CA PRO A 312 26.13 1.67 -29.88
C PRO A 312 27.39 2.46 -29.52
N ALA A 313 28.21 2.82 -30.51
CA ALA A 313 29.32 3.74 -30.28
C ALA A 313 28.77 5.09 -29.76
N PRO A 314 29.43 5.76 -28.78
CA PRO A 314 30.70 5.41 -28.12
C PRO A 314 30.55 4.53 -26.85
N PHE A 315 29.38 3.99 -26.55
CA PHE A 315 29.08 3.26 -25.33
C PHE A 315 29.49 1.78 -25.41
N SER A 316 30.08 1.25 -24.34
CA SER A 316 30.57 -0.14 -24.28
C SER A 316 29.44 -1.17 -24.18
N ALA A 317 28.37 -0.83 -23.46
CA ALA A 317 27.11 -1.55 -23.37
C ALA A 317 26.02 -0.64 -22.77
N LEU A 318 24.83 -0.64 -23.35
CA LEU A 318 23.65 0.01 -22.78
C LEU A 318 22.49 -1.00 -22.69
N PRO A 319 21.73 -1.02 -21.58
CA PRO A 319 20.59 -1.92 -21.42
C PRO A 319 19.39 -1.44 -22.25
N THR A 320 18.76 -2.35 -22.98
CA THR A 320 17.52 -2.09 -23.71
C THR A 320 16.29 -2.47 -22.89
N GLN A 321 16.47 -3.25 -21.83
CA GLN A 321 15.40 -3.68 -20.95
C GLN A 321 15.78 -3.55 -19.47
N ALA A 322 14.79 -3.34 -18.63
CA ALA A 322 14.93 -3.28 -17.19
C ALA A 322 13.70 -3.94 -16.54
N ARG A 323 13.86 -4.60 -15.39
CA ARG A 323 12.72 -5.12 -14.63
C ARG A 323 12.95 -5.06 -13.13
N PHE A 324 11.88 -4.93 -12.37
CA PHE A 324 11.94 -4.96 -10.91
C PHE A 324 11.94 -6.40 -10.40
N LEU A 325 12.61 -6.60 -9.27
CA LEU A 325 12.72 -7.87 -8.55
C LEU A 325 12.07 -7.73 -7.18
N TYR A 326 11.67 -8.86 -6.60
CA TYR A 326 11.14 -8.95 -5.24
C TYR A 326 11.93 -10.03 -4.51
N ALA A 327 12.31 -9.76 -3.26
CA ALA A 327 13.00 -10.75 -2.44
C ALA A 327 12.06 -11.93 -2.19
N GLN A 328 12.56 -13.16 -2.33
CA GLN A 328 11.78 -14.38 -2.19
C GLN A 328 12.32 -15.25 -1.07
N ASN A 329 11.43 -16.02 -0.43
CA ASN A 329 11.76 -16.93 0.67
C ASN A 329 12.47 -16.22 1.84
N VAL A 330 12.06 -15.00 2.17
CA VAL A 330 12.59 -14.25 3.30
C VAL A 330 12.12 -14.91 4.59
N GLU A 331 13.06 -15.29 5.45
CA GLU A 331 12.77 -15.81 6.78
C GLU A 331 12.88 -14.70 7.82
N GLN A 332 11.89 -14.62 8.70
CA GLN A 332 11.88 -13.65 9.79
C GLN A 332 11.58 -14.33 11.12
N TYR A 333 12.46 -14.06 12.07
CA TYR A 333 12.30 -14.39 13.49
C TYR A 333 12.07 -13.09 14.25
N SER A 334 11.08 -13.06 15.13
CA SER A 334 10.76 -11.84 15.87
C SER A 334 10.38 -12.13 17.31
N LEU A 335 10.90 -11.30 18.21
CA LEU A 335 10.52 -11.27 19.62
C LEU A 335 10.01 -9.86 19.93
N THR A 336 8.91 -9.77 20.66
CA THR A 336 8.33 -8.50 21.08
C THR A 336 8.15 -8.46 22.59
N PHE A 337 8.29 -7.27 23.14
CA PHE A 337 7.95 -6.94 24.52
C PHE A 337 7.19 -5.62 24.51
N SER A 338 6.05 -5.61 25.19
CA SER A 338 5.28 -4.40 25.44
C SER A 338 4.86 -4.34 26.90
N ARG A 339 4.81 -3.13 27.44
CA ARG A 339 4.40 -2.84 28.80
C ARG A 339 3.80 -1.45 28.86
N VAL A 340 2.68 -1.31 29.55
CA VAL A 340 2.11 0.00 29.85
C VAL A 340 2.90 0.64 30.99
N ILE A 341 3.31 1.90 30.81
CA ILE A 341 3.99 2.68 31.85
C ILE A 341 3.17 3.94 32.09
N GLY A 342 2.71 4.15 33.32
CA GLY A 342 1.99 5.36 33.73
C GLY A 342 0.48 5.35 33.47
N GLY A 343 -0.16 4.17 33.42
CA GLY A 343 -1.62 4.06 33.43
C GLY A 343 -2.18 4.51 34.78
N GLY A 344 -2.60 5.78 34.88
CA GLY A 344 -3.37 6.27 36.03
C GLY A 344 -4.75 5.61 36.05
N GLY A 345 -5.18 5.18 37.24
CA GLY A 345 -6.52 4.64 37.50
C GLY A 345 -7.63 5.68 37.49
#